data_AF-V5SEH3-F1
#
_entry.id   AF-V5SEH3-F1
#
_cell.length_a   1.000
_cell.length_b   1.000
_cell.length_c   1.000
_cell.angle_alpha   90.00
_cell.angle_beta   90.00
_cell.angle_gamma   90.00
#
_symmetry.space_group_name_H-M   'P 1'
#
loop_
_entity.id
_entity.type
_entity.pdbx_description
1 polymer ?
#
loop_
_entity_poly.entity_id
_entity_poly.type
_entity_poly.pdbx_seq_one_letter_code
_entity_poly.pdbx_strand_id
1 'polypeptide(L)'
;MRTMIMAMKRTWVGAALMAGAATMVPMTADASDGELSDRSVQVFMEYAWSLTPQQYSKQDGTVIIVDKSKPDQAMVPVDVAREVIRVGRISAHAQVCNLAEEQVLNHRSLMRRELERKKWSDQQTLYINQLHLTTVMLLTGKIRLVEKDGDKEVVVDETKAPQQTCSDEQREKVRALITAYVQSGPALASNDRGAAAAATNAPVEQE
;
A
#
# COMPACT_ATOMS: atom_id res chain seq x y z
N MET A 1 68.11 -46.97 31.45
CA MET A 1 68.68 -47.17 30.10
C MET A 1 67.62 -47.77 29.19
N ARG A 2 67.60 -47.35 27.92
CA ARG A 2 66.77 -47.82 26.78
C ARG A 2 65.33 -47.28 26.66
N THR A 3 65.25 -46.11 26.04
CA THR A 3 64.56 -45.84 24.76
C THR A 3 63.85 -47.05 24.10
N MET A 4 62.56 -46.93 23.73
CA MET A 4 62.09 -46.66 22.35
C MET A 4 60.60 -47.04 22.08
N ILE A 5 59.94 -46.11 21.39
CA ILE A 5 59.02 -46.27 20.24
C ILE A 5 57.54 -46.68 20.46
N MET A 6 56.72 -45.70 20.07
CA MET A 6 55.36 -45.68 19.53
C MET A 6 54.78 -47.00 18.97
N ALA A 7 53.50 -47.23 19.27
CA ALA A 7 52.57 -47.82 18.31
C ALA A 7 51.20 -47.12 18.42
N MET A 8 50.89 -46.40 17.35
CA MET A 8 49.67 -45.63 17.13
C MET A 8 48.48 -46.57 16.89
N LYS A 9 47.40 -46.42 17.66
CA LYS A 9 46.08 -46.96 17.29
C LYS A 9 45.04 -45.85 17.43
N ARG A 10 44.72 -45.24 16.28
CA ARG A 10 43.56 -44.34 16.10
C ARG A 10 42.29 -45.12 16.40
N THR A 11 41.67 -44.82 17.53
CA THR A 11 40.32 -45.27 17.88
C THR A 11 39.35 -44.11 17.71
N TRP A 12 38.15 -44.47 17.31
CA TRP A 12 37.08 -43.66 16.77
C TRP A 12 36.61 -42.55 17.73
N VAL A 13 36.40 -41.33 17.21
CA VAL A 13 35.75 -40.26 17.96
C VAL A 13 34.24 -40.48 17.92
N GLY A 14 33.72 -41.03 19.02
CA GLY A 14 32.31 -41.03 19.38
C GLY A 14 31.91 -39.72 20.06
N ALA A 15 30.64 -39.40 19.91
CA ALA A 15 29.99 -38.12 20.19
C ALA A 15 29.89 -37.71 21.67
N ALA A 16 29.59 -36.41 21.81
CA ALA A 16 28.85 -35.75 22.88
C ALA A 16 29.58 -35.44 24.20
N LEU A 17 29.68 -34.14 24.50
CA LEU A 17 29.14 -33.53 25.72
C LEU A 17 29.09 -32.01 25.54
N MET A 18 27.86 -31.50 25.44
CA MET A 18 27.50 -30.08 25.43
C MET A 18 27.74 -29.50 26.83
N ALA A 19 28.65 -28.53 26.93
CA ALA A 19 28.82 -27.68 28.10
C ALA A 19 28.22 -26.31 27.81
N GLY A 20 27.33 -25.87 28.69
CA GLY A 20 26.50 -24.69 28.53
C GLY A 20 27.25 -23.36 28.47
N ALA A 21 26.74 -22.49 27.62
CA ALA A 21 26.81 -21.04 27.75
C ALA A 21 25.51 -20.48 27.15
N ALA A 22 24.46 -20.39 27.98
CA ALA A 22 23.25 -19.67 27.63
C ALA A 22 23.53 -18.16 27.77
N THR A 23 24.21 -17.57 26.79
CA THR A 23 24.17 -16.12 26.59
C THR A 23 22.77 -15.77 26.11
N MET A 24 21.92 -15.32 27.03
CA MET A 24 20.69 -14.62 26.70
C MET A 24 21.07 -13.32 25.99
N VAL A 25 21.21 -13.37 24.68
CA VAL A 25 21.13 -12.18 23.83
C VAL A 25 19.67 -11.75 23.92
N PRO A 26 19.34 -10.56 24.46
CA PRO A 26 18.00 -10.04 24.28
C PRO A 26 17.81 -9.88 22.77
N MET A 27 16.96 -10.74 22.20
CA MET A 27 16.32 -10.41 20.93
C MET A 27 15.52 -9.15 21.21
N THR A 28 16.11 -8.00 20.92
CA THR A 28 15.34 -6.83 20.53
C THR A 28 14.59 -7.25 19.28
N ALA A 29 13.37 -7.73 19.47
CA ALA A 29 12.37 -7.72 18.44
C ALA A 29 12.09 -6.24 18.14
N ASP A 30 12.99 -5.62 17.38
CA ASP A 30 12.62 -4.51 16.52
C ASP A 30 11.68 -5.09 15.48
N ALA A 31 10.42 -5.23 15.87
CA ALA A 31 9.32 -5.23 14.94
C ALA A 31 9.27 -3.83 14.32
N SER A 32 10.23 -3.53 13.44
CA SER A 32 10.03 -2.55 12.39
C SER A 32 8.99 -3.17 11.47
N ASP A 33 7.73 -2.95 11.82
CA ASP A 33 6.56 -3.11 10.97
C ASP A 33 6.94 -2.56 9.59
N GLY A 34 7.16 -3.46 8.62
CA GLY A 34 8.03 -3.23 7.45
C GLY A 34 7.70 -1.96 6.69
N GLU A 35 8.34 -0.86 7.09
CA GLU A 35 8.12 0.44 6.49
C GLU A 35 8.64 0.39 5.05
N LEU A 36 7.85 0.94 4.13
CA LEU A 36 8.24 1.01 2.73
C LEU A 36 9.55 1.77 2.57
N SER A 37 10.55 1.12 1.95
CA SER A 37 11.80 1.80 1.57
C SER A 37 11.50 3.02 0.71
N ASP A 38 12.30 4.08 0.85
CA ASP A 38 12.15 5.32 0.06
C ASP A 38 12.18 5.04 -1.44
N ARG A 39 12.99 4.06 -1.85
CA ARG A 39 13.06 3.61 -3.24
C ARG A 39 11.72 3.04 -3.71
N SER A 40 11.08 2.20 -2.91
CA SER A 40 9.76 1.67 -3.22
C SER A 40 8.72 2.79 -3.29
N VAL A 41 8.75 3.73 -2.34
CA VAL A 41 7.82 4.88 -2.34
C VAL A 41 7.98 5.72 -3.62
N GLN A 42 9.22 6.03 -4.02
CA GLN A 42 9.52 6.76 -5.25
C GLN A 42 8.95 6.07 -6.49
N VAL A 43 9.06 4.73 -6.59
CA VAL A 43 8.49 3.99 -7.72
C VAL A 43 6.97 4.15 -7.80
N PHE A 44 6.26 4.02 -6.67
CA PHE A 44 4.81 4.26 -6.64
C PHE A 44 4.47 5.72 -7.02
N MET A 45 5.27 6.67 -6.54
CA MET A 45 5.11 8.10 -6.87
C MET A 45 5.29 8.38 -8.37
N GLU A 46 6.30 7.79 -8.99
CA GLU A 46 6.58 7.92 -10.43
C GLU A 46 5.44 7.32 -11.28
N TYR A 47 4.96 6.13 -10.92
CA TYR A 47 3.80 5.52 -11.59
C TYR A 47 2.51 6.33 -11.38
N ALA A 48 2.29 6.86 -10.18
CA ALA A 48 1.15 7.75 -9.94
C ALA A 48 1.23 9.02 -10.78
N TRP A 49 2.44 9.57 -10.95
CA TRP A 49 2.66 10.71 -11.80
C TRP A 49 2.39 10.41 -13.27
N SER A 50 2.86 9.29 -13.81
CA SER A 50 2.58 8.95 -15.21
C SER A 50 1.08 8.81 -15.50
N LEU A 51 0.30 8.40 -14.50
CA LEU A 51 -1.17 8.27 -14.58
C LEU A 51 -1.96 9.52 -14.20
N THR A 52 -1.31 10.54 -13.65
CA THR A 52 -2.00 11.80 -13.30
C THR A 52 -2.39 12.53 -14.59
N PRO A 53 -3.68 12.83 -14.82
CA PRO A 53 -4.13 13.49 -16.05
C PRO A 53 -3.61 14.94 -16.12
N GLN A 54 -3.46 15.47 -17.34
CA GLN A 54 -3.06 16.87 -17.56
C GLN A 54 -4.15 17.86 -17.14
N GLN A 55 -5.40 17.42 -17.12
CA GLN A 55 -6.55 18.23 -16.77
C GLN A 55 -7.53 17.37 -15.97
N TYR A 56 -8.08 17.93 -14.90
CA TYR A 56 -9.08 17.26 -14.07
C TYR A 56 -10.20 18.24 -13.70
N SER A 57 -11.45 17.87 -14.00
CA SER A 57 -12.63 18.64 -13.65
C SER A 57 -13.23 18.12 -12.36
N LYS A 58 -13.31 18.98 -11.34
CA LYS A 58 -14.02 18.71 -10.08
C LYS A 58 -15.53 18.74 -10.31
N GLN A 59 -16.29 18.16 -9.37
CA GLN A 59 -17.76 18.18 -9.38
C GLN A 59 -18.35 19.60 -9.25
N ASP A 60 -17.60 20.53 -8.68
CA ASP A 60 -17.98 21.94 -8.55
C ASP A 60 -17.74 22.76 -9.82
N GLY A 61 -17.24 22.13 -10.91
CA GLY A 61 -16.92 22.78 -12.18
C GLY A 61 -15.51 23.38 -12.25
N THR A 62 -14.74 23.37 -11.15
CA THR A 62 -13.35 23.84 -11.15
C THR A 62 -12.47 22.88 -11.94
N VAL A 63 -11.63 23.43 -12.81
CA VAL A 63 -10.68 22.67 -13.61
C VAL A 63 -9.27 22.84 -13.05
N ILE A 64 -8.65 21.73 -12.66
CA ILE A 64 -7.22 21.68 -12.31
C ILE A 64 -6.43 21.38 -13.58
N ILE A 65 -5.49 22.26 -13.92
CA ILE A 65 -4.49 22.02 -14.97
C ILE A 65 -3.21 21.57 -14.29
N VAL A 66 -2.67 20.43 -14.72
CA VAL A 66 -1.43 19.84 -14.22
C VAL A 66 -0.34 20.02 -15.27
N ASP A 67 0.71 20.76 -14.90
CA ASP A 67 1.90 20.91 -15.74
C ASP A 67 2.76 19.64 -15.63
N LYS A 68 2.66 18.75 -16.62
CA LYS A 68 3.41 17.50 -16.66
C LYS A 68 4.93 17.68 -16.72
N SER A 69 5.40 18.88 -17.07
CA SER A 69 6.82 19.22 -17.09
C SER A 69 7.36 19.63 -15.71
N LYS A 70 6.49 19.89 -14.73
CA LYS A 70 6.85 20.35 -13.38
C LYS A 70 6.29 19.42 -12.28
N PRO A 71 6.80 18.17 -12.18
CA PRO A 71 6.33 17.20 -11.20
C PRO A 71 6.46 17.69 -9.76
N ASP A 72 7.46 18.52 -9.47
CA ASP A 72 7.72 19.12 -8.16
C ASP A 72 6.57 20.02 -7.65
N GLN A 73 5.71 20.54 -8.54
CA GLN A 73 4.54 21.34 -8.15
C GLN A 73 3.34 20.50 -7.69
N ALA A 74 3.31 19.21 -8.06
CA ALA A 74 2.22 18.29 -7.77
C ALA A 74 2.61 17.17 -6.80
N MET A 75 3.86 16.68 -6.88
CA MET A 75 4.33 15.61 -6.01
C MET A 75 4.42 16.06 -4.55
N VAL A 76 4.01 15.19 -3.65
CA VAL A 76 4.13 15.39 -2.20
C VAL A 76 5.45 14.80 -1.68
N PRO A 77 5.94 15.25 -0.50
CA PRO A 77 7.07 14.65 0.18
C PRO A 77 6.93 13.12 0.39
N VAL A 78 8.07 12.42 0.41
CA VAL A 78 8.15 10.95 0.47
C VAL A 78 7.45 10.38 1.72
N ASP A 79 7.54 11.06 2.86
CA ASP A 79 6.87 10.67 4.10
C ASP A 79 5.35 10.67 3.96
N VAL A 80 4.79 11.70 3.30
CA VAL A 80 3.36 11.79 3.00
C VAL A 80 2.96 10.71 1.99
N ALA A 81 3.73 10.55 0.92
CA ALA A 81 3.50 9.51 -0.06
C ALA A 81 3.51 8.11 0.57
N ARG A 82 4.37 7.88 1.56
CA ARG A 82 4.44 6.60 2.28
C ARG A 82 3.14 6.30 3.05
N GLU A 83 2.56 7.30 3.70
CA GLU A 83 1.25 7.15 4.35
C GLU A 83 0.18 6.82 3.30
N VAL A 84 0.12 7.60 2.20
CA VAL A 84 -0.85 7.40 1.12
C VAL A 84 -0.78 5.99 0.54
N ILE A 85 0.43 5.47 0.30
CA ILE A 85 0.63 4.10 -0.22
C ILE A 85 0.23 3.05 0.82
N ARG A 86 0.51 3.28 2.11
CA ARG A 86 0.07 2.36 3.19
C ARG A 86 -1.45 2.27 3.24
N VAL A 87 -2.15 3.41 3.16
CA VAL A 87 -3.61 3.45 3.11
C VAL A 87 -4.13 2.79 1.82
N GLY A 88 -3.48 3.04 0.68
CA GLY A 88 -3.78 2.42 -0.61
C GLY A 88 -3.67 0.88 -0.56
N ARG A 89 -2.66 0.34 0.13
CA ARG A 89 -2.51 -1.11 0.37
C ARG A 89 -3.68 -1.69 1.16
N ILE A 90 -4.11 -1.02 2.22
CA ILE A 90 -5.28 -1.43 3.01
C ILE A 90 -6.55 -1.40 2.15
N SER A 91 -6.73 -0.35 1.34
CA SER A 91 -7.84 -0.26 0.37
C SER A 91 -7.80 -1.36 -0.69
N ALA A 92 -6.62 -1.76 -1.17
CA ALA A 92 -6.46 -2.87 -2.10
C ALA A 92 -6.90 -4.19 -1.46
N HIS A 93 -6.51 -4.45 -0.21
CA HIS A 93 -6.98 -5.62 0.54
C HIS A 93 -8.49 -5.58 0.76
N ALA A 94 -9.08 -4.43 1.08
CA ALA A 94 -10.52 -4.28 1.20
C ALA A 94 -11.24 -4.62 -0.12
N GLN A 95 -10.70 -4.18 -1.26
CA GLN A 95 -11.26 -4.51 -2.57
C GLN A 95 -11.20 -6.02 -2.87
N VAL A 96 -10.07 -6.68 -2.57
CA VAL A 96 -9.94 -8.15 -2.74
C VAL A 96 -10.89 -8.90 -1.79
N CYS A 97 -11.12 -8.37 -0.59
CA CYS A 97 -12.02 -8.97 0.40
C CYS A 97 -13.51 -8.61 0.23
N ASN A 98 -13.90 -7.91 -0.84
CA ASN A 98 -15.27 -7.41 -1.08
C ASN A 98 -15.81 -6.49 0.04
N LEU A 99 -14.95 -5.66 0.60
CA LEU A 99 -15.24 -4.69 1.66
C LEU A 99 -15.32 -3.26 1.08
N ALA A 100 -16.30 -3.03 0.21
CA ALA A 100 -16.41 -1.79 -0.58
C ALA A 100 -16.67 -0.56 0.29
N GLU A 101 -17.52 -0.67 1.31
CA GLU A 101 -17.81 0.45 2.23
C GLU A 101 -16.56 0.83 3.01
N GLU A 102 -15.83 -0.16 3.52
CA GLU A 102 -14.60 0.06 4.27
C GLU A 102 -13.51 0.67 3.39
N GLN A 103 -13.37 0.21 2.14
CA GLN A 103 -12.46 0.81 1.16
C GLN A 103 -12.73 2.31 0.99
N VAL A 104 -14.02 2.68 0.86
CA VAL A 104 -14.46 4.07 0.71
C VAL A 104 -14.18 4.88 1.98
N LEU A 105 -14.48 4.35 3.16
CA LEU A 105 -14.22 5.02 4.43
C LEU A 105 -12.72 5.25 4.65
N ASN A 106 -11.88 4.27 4.31
CA ASN A 106 -10.43 4.37 4.41
C ASN A 106 -9.88 5.50 3.53
N HIS A 107 -10.32 5.56 2.26
CA HIS A 107 -9.92 6.62 1.34
C HIS A 107 -10.44 8.01 1.75
N ARG A 108 -11.72 8.10 2.16
CA ARG A 108 -12.31 9.37 2.62
C ARG A 108 -11.60 9.91 3.86
N SER A 109 -11.20 9.04 4.79
CA SER A 109 -10.44 9.45 5.97
C SER A 109 -9.07 10.04 5.61
N LEU A 110 -8.34 9.39 4.69
CA LEU A 110 -7.09 9.92 4.15
C LEU A 110 -7.30 11.30 3.52
N MET A 111 -8.23 11.42 2.56
CA MET A 111 -8.44 12.68 1.86
C MET A 111 -8.88 13.80 2.79
N ARG A 112 -9.73 13.52 3.78
CA ARG A 112 -10.13 14.51 4.79
C ARG A 112 -8.95 14.99 5.60
N ARG A 113 -8.11 14.07 6.09
CA ARG A 113 -6.91 14.42 6.85
C ARG A 113 -6.03 15.37 6.04
N GLU A 114 -5.76 15.03 4.78
CA GLU A 114 -4.88 15.83 3.93
C GLU A 114 -5.49 17.20 3.58
N LEU A 115 -6.80 17.28 3.36
CA LEU A 115 -7.51 18.56 3.14
C LEU A 115 -7.50 19.46 4.39
N GLU A 116 -7.71 18.89 5.58
CA GLU A 116 -7.71 19.65 6.83
C GLU A 116 -6.34 20.19 7.23
N ARG A 117 -5.25 19.60 6.72
CA ARG A 117 -3.90 20.17 6.87
C ARG A 117 -3.75 21.54 6.19
N LYS A 118 -4.63 21.89 5.24
CA LYS A 118 -4.65 23.19 4.52
C LYS A 118 -3.30 23.63 3.94
N LYS A 119 -2.44 22.67 3.62
CA LYS A 119 -1.06 22.92 3.15
C LYS A 119 -0.82 22.49 1.71
N TRP A 120 -1.78 21.79 1.10
CA TRP A 120 -1.65 21.24 -0.24
C TRP A 120 -2.31 22.15 -1.27
N SER A 121 -1.64 22.30 -2.41
CA SER A 121 -2.26 22.86 -3.61
C SER A 121 -3.34 21.93 -4.15
N ASP A 122 -4.16 22.43 -5.07
CA ASP A 122 -5.13 21.61 -5.79
C ASP A 122 -4.46 20.49 -6.59
N GLN A 123 -3.30 20.75 -7.21
CA GLN A 123 -2.53 19.73 -7.91
C GLN A 123 -1.98 18.66 -6.96
N GLN A 124 -1.49 19.06 -5.78
CA GLN A 124 -1.00 18.12 -4.77
C GLN A 124 -2.13 17.26 -4.20
N THR A 125 -3.31 17.86 -3.98
CA THR A 125 -4.50 17.13 -3.53
C THR A 125 -4.95 16.11 -4.58
N LEU A 126 -4.96 16.50 -5.86
CA LEU A 126 -5.22 15.61 -6.98
C LEU A 126 -4.19 14.47 -7.04
N TYR A 127 -2.91 14.79 -6.86
CA TYR A 127 -1.84 13.81 -6.88
C TYR A 127 -1.93 12.82 -5.72
N ILE A 128 -2.28 13.25 -4.49
CA ILE A 128 -2.52 12.36 -3.35
C ILE A 128 -3.62 11.33 -3.68
N ASN A 129 -4.74 11.81 -4.22
CA ASN A 129 -5.83 10.94 -4.65
C ASN A 129 -5.37 9.97 -5.74
N GLN A 130 -4.61 10.45 -6.74
CA GLN A 130 -4.08 9.60 -7.80
C GLN A 130 -3.08 8.55 -7.28
N LEU A 131 -2.21 8.91 -6.34
CA LEU A 131 -1.25 7.99 -5.73
C LEU A 131 -1.96 6.86 -4.97
N HIS A 132 -3.03 7.17 -4.24
CA HIS A 132 -3.88 6.16 -3.61
C HIS A 132 -4.51 5.23 -4.65
N LEU A 133 -5.18 5.78 -5.66
CA LEU A 133 -5.84 5.00 -6.73
C LEU A 133 -4.85 4.11 -7.48
N THR A 134 -3.71 4.65 -7.88
CA THR A 134 -2.64 3.90 -8.55
C THR A 134 -2.14 2.76 -7.67
N THR A 135 -1.96 2.99 -6.37
CA THR A 135 -1.57 1.93 -5.43
C THR A 135 -2.60 0.81 -5.40
N VAL A 136 -3.89 1.14 -5.31
CA VAL A 136 -4.98 0.14 -5.33
C VAL A 136 -4.96 -0.64 -6.63
N MET A 137 -4.93 0.06 -7.78
CA MET A 137 -4.98 -0.57 -9.10
C MET A 137 -3.81 -1.52 -9.36
N LEU A 138 -2.59 -1.12 -8.99
CA LEU A 138 -1.38 -1.94 -9.12
C LEU A 138 -1.48 -3.22 -8.27
N LEU A 139 -1.99 -3.10 -7.04
CA LEU A 139 -2.04 -4.22 -6.09
C LEU A 139 -3.21 -5.16 -6.32
N THR A 140 -4.31 -4.69 -6.89
CA THR A 140 -5.46 -5.54 -7.25
C THR A 140 -5.33 -6.15 -8.65
N GLY A 141 -4.23 -5.89 -9.37
CA GLY A 141 -3.99 -6.44 -10.71
C GLY A 141 -4.92 -5.89 -11.79
N LYS A 142 -5.54 -4.74 -11.55
CA LYS A 142 -6.39 -4.03 -12.53
C LYS A 142 -5.56 -3.28 -13.57
N ILE A 143 -4.24 -3.19 -13.38
CA ILE A 143 -3.29 -2.64 -14.35
C ILE A 143 -2.46 -3.77 -14.95
N ARG A 144 -2.44 -3.87 -16.28
CA ARG A 144 -1.44 -4.61 -17.05
C ARG A 144 -0.53 -3.60 -17.75
N LEU A 145 0.79 -3.74 -17.58
CA LEU A 145 1.73 -3.05 -18.48
C LEU A 145 1.76 -3.82 -19.79
N VAL A 146 1.32 -3.20 -20.88
CA VAL A 146 1.49 -3.74 -22.22
C VAL A 146 2.60 -2.93 -22.87
N GLU A 147 3.72 -3.58 -23.14
CA GLU A 147 4.83 -2.95 -23.85
C GLU A 147 4.48 -2.93 -25.34
N LYS A 148 4.32 -1.73 -25.90
CA LYS A 148 4.05 -1.54 -27.33
C LYS A 148 5.07 -0.54 -27.87
N ASP A 149 5.89 -0.99 -28.80
CA ASP A 149 6.86 -0.17 -29.54
C ASP A 149 7.87 0.64 -28.69
N GLY A 150 8.25 0.12 -27.52
CA GLY A 150 9.30 0.71 -26.67
C GLY A 150 8.83 1.76 -25.68
N ASP A 151 7.54 2.10 -25.68
CA ASP A 151 6.90 2.92 -24.64
C ASP A 151 5.99 2.04 -23.76
N LYS A 152 6.03 2.29 -22.44
CA LYS A 152 5.24 1.54 -21.46
C LYS A 152 3.81 2.09 -21.42
N GLU A 153 2.88 1.41 -22.07
CA GLU A 153 1.45 1.73 -22.00
C GLU A 153 0.82 1.04 -20.79
N VAL A 154 0.13 1.82 -19.95
CA VAL A 154 -0.59 1.30 -18.78
C VAL A 154 -2.03 1.00 -19.19
N VAL A 155 -2.34 -0.28 -19.38
CA VAL A 155 -3.69 -0.73 -19.73
C VAL A 155 -4.44 -1.09 -18.44
N VAL A 156 -5.53 -0.38 -18.16
CA VAL A 156 -6.45 -0.74 -17.07
C VAL A 156 -7.43 -1.79 -17.60
N ASP A 157 -7.42 -2.97 -16.99
CA ASP A 157 -8.36 -4.05 -17.28
C ASP A 157 -9.39 -4.14 -16.16
N GLU A 158 -10.57 -3.57 -16.43
CA GLU A 158 -11.70 -3.56 -15.50
C GLU A 158 -12.47 -4.89 -15.44
N THR A 159 -12.20 -5.83 -16.36
CA THR A 159 -12.99 -7.07 -16.52
C THR A 159 -12.52 -8.23 -15.64
N LYS A 160 -11.35 -8.11 -15.00
CA LYS A 160 -10.78 -9.15 -14.15
C LYS A 160 -11.26 -9.00 -12.71
N ALA A 161 -12.30 -9.74 -12.34
CA ALA A 161 -12.76 -9.84 -10.96
C ALA A 161 -11.64 -10.41 -10.04
N PRO A 162 -11.51 -9.94 -8.78
CA PRO A 162 -10.56 -10.52 -7.83
C PRO A 162 -10.84 -12.02 -7.68
N GLN A 163 -9.90 -12.87 -8.13
CA GLN A 163 -10.10 -14.33 -8.16
C GLN A 163 -10.02 -14.98 -6.77
N GLN A 164 -9.79 -14.21 -5.70
CA GLN A 164 -9.74 -14.71 -4.33
C GLN A 164 -10.62 -13.86 -3.42
N THR A 165 -11.64 -14.48 -2.85
CA THR A 165 -12.39 -13.92 -1.72
C THR A 165 -11.69 -14.30 -0.42
N CYS A 166 -11.50 -13.32 0.45
CA CYS A 166 -10.84 -13.50 1.75
C CYS A 166 -11.61 -14.46 2.69
N SER A 167 -10.95 -15.04 3.70
CA SER A 167 -11.62 -15.68 4.84
C SER A 167 -12.33 -14.64 5.73
N ASP A 168 -13.19 -15.08 6.64
CA ASP A 168 -13.81 -14.20 7.65
C ASP A 168 -12.75 -13.50 8.52
N GLU A 169 -11.76 -14.26 8.97
CA GLU A 169 -10.65 -13.74 9.78
C GLU A 169 -9.87 -12.65 9.04
N GLN A 170 -9.64 -12.83 7.74
CA GLN A 170 -8.98 -11.84 6.89
C GLN A 170 -9.86 -10.59 6.71
N ARG A 171 -11.18 -10.76 6.49
CA ARG A 171 -12.12 -9.64 6.43
C ARG A 171 -12.13 -8.83 7.71
N GLU A 172 -12.22 -9.49 8.86
CA GLU A 172 -12.22 -8.83 10.17
C GLU A 172 -10.90 -8.09 10.43
N LYS A 173 -9.77 -8.68 10.03
CA LYS A 173 -8.48 -7.98 10.12
C LYS A 173 -8.45 -6.71 9.28
N VAL A 174 -8.96 -6.74 8.06
CA VAL A 174 -9.03 -5.55 7.19
C VAL A 174 -9.99 -4.50 7.75
N ARG A 175 -11.16 -4.91 8.23
CA ARG A 175 -12.12 -4.02 8.93
C ARG A 175 -11.47 -3.35 10.14
N ALA A 176 -10.74 -4.10 10.96
CA ALA A 176 -10.05 -3.58 12.14
C ALA A 176 -8.96 -2.55 11.76
N LEU A 177 -8.14 -2.83 10.74
CA LEU A 177 -7.14 -1.89 10.25
C LEU A 177 -7.76 -0.58 9.76
N ILE A 178 -8.85 -0.67 8.99
CA ILE A 178 -9.57 0.51 8.48
C ILE A 178 -10.23 1.27 9.62
N THR A 179 -10.86 0.58 10.56
CA THR A 179 -11.49 1.19 11.74
C THR A 179 -10.47 1.98 12.56
N ALA A 180 -9.31 1.38 12.83
CA ALA A 180 -8.23 2.04 13.54
C ALA A 180 -7.71 3.27 12.78
N TYR A 181 -7.52 3.16 11.45
CA TYR A 181 -7.09 4.29 10.65
C TYR A 181 -8.11 5.45 10.66
N VAL A 182 -9.39 5.13 10.44
CA VAL A 182 -10.49 6.12 10.43
C VAL A 182 -10.64 6.80 11.80
N GLN A 183 -10.57 6.05 12.90
CA GLN A 183 -10.66 6.58 14.26
C GLN A 183 -9.50 7.50 14.63
N SER A 184 -8.32 7.28 14.04
CA SER A 184 -7.15 8.16 14.23
C SER A 184 -7.22 9.46 13.41
N GLY A 185 -8.22 9.58 12.52
CA GLY A 185 -8.39 10.71 11.60
C GLY A 185 -9.49 11.67 12.05
N PRO A 186 -9.65 12.80 11.33
CA PRO A 186 -10.78 13.68 11.55
C PRO A 186 -12.11 12.95 11.36
N ALA A 187 -13.12 13.33 12.15
CA ALA A 187 -14.43 12.70 12.10
C ALA A 187 -15.03 12.80 10.69
N LEU A 188 -15.45 11.66 10.11
CA LEU A 188 -16.23 11.60 8.87
C LEU A 188 -17.67 12.09 9.15
N ALA A 189 -18.27 12.90 8.28
CA ALA A 189 -19.63 13.38 8.52
C ALA A 189 -20.63 12.24 8.26
N SER A 190 -21.78 12.26 8.93
CA SER A 190 -22.81 11.20 8.83
C SER A 190 -23.29 10.98 7.39
N ASN A 191 -23.32 12.04 6.58
CA ASN A 191 -23.69 12.00 5.15
C ASN A 191 -22.63 11.27 4.30
N ASP A 192 -21.40 11.15 4.78
CA ASP A 192 -20.31 10.43 4.10
C ASP A 192 -20.41 8.90 4.29
N ARG A 193 -21.24 8.40 5.20
CA ARG A 193 -21.55 6.95 5.25
C ARG A 193 -22.64 6.60 4.24
N GLY A 194 -23.64 7.47 4.07
CA GLY A 194 -24.74 7.29 3.11
C GLY A 194 -24.29 7.29 1.63
N ALA A 195 -23.29 8.09 1.28
CA ALA A 195 -22.72 8.11 -0.07
C ALA A 195 -21.89 6.85 -0.42
N ALA A 196 -21.52 6.01 0.56
CA ALA A 196 -20.91 4.70 0.30
C ALA A 196 -21.97 3.64 -0.09
N ALA A 197 -23.17 3.72 0.49
CA ALA A 197 -24.30 2.83 0.18
C ALA A 197 -24.99 3.16 -1.16
N ALA A 198 -24.99 4.44 -1.58
CA ALA A 198 -25.65 4.88 -2.81
C ALA A 198 -24.91 4.46 -4.10
N ALA A 199 -23.57 4.33 -4.05
CA ALA A 199 -22.77 3.88 -5.19
C ALA A 199 -22.94 2.37 -5.52
N THR A 200 -23.58 1.61 -4.62
CA THR A 200 -23.86 0.17 -4.82
C THR A 200 -25.19 -0.08 -5.54
N ASN A 201 -26.06 0.93 -5.66
CA ASN A 201 -27.41 0.79 -6.21
C ASN A 201 -27.66 1.65 -7.46
N ALA A 202 -26.62 2.20 -8.10
CA ALA A 202 -26.80 2.84 -9.40
C ALA A 202 -27.13 1.75 -10.44
N PRO A 203 -28.28 1.83 -11.14
CA PRO A 203 -28.58 0.90 -12.22
C PRO A 203 -27.54 1.09 -13.33
N VAL A 204 -26.95 0.00 -13.79
CA VAL A 204 -26.22 -0.02 -15.05
C VAL A 204 -27.26 0.16 -16.16
N GLU A 205 -27.44 1.39 -16.65
CA GLU A 205 -28.08 1.62 -17.95
C GLU A 205 -27.16 1.00 -19.01
N GLN A 206 -27.64 -0.08 -19.61
CA GLN A 206 -27.05 -0.72 -20.78
C GLN A 206 -27.40 0.13 -21.99
N GLU A 207 -26.39 0.64 -22.69
CA GLU A 207 -26.49 1.06 -24.09
C GLU A 207 -25.64 0.12 -24.95
#